data_AF-A0AAU2KPT5-F1
#
_entry.id   AF-A0AAU2KPT5-F1
#
_cell.length_a   1.000
_cell.length_b   1.000
_cell.length_c   1.000
_cell.angle_alpha   90.00
_cell.angle_beta   90.00
_cell.angle_gamma   90.00
#
_symmetry.space_group_name_H-M   'P 1'
#
loop_
_entity.id
_entity.type
_entity.pdbx_description
1 polymer ?
#
loop_
_entity_poly.entity_id
_entity_poly.type
_entity_poly.pdbx_seq_one_letter_code
_entity_poly.pdbx_strand_id
1 'polypeptide(L)'
;MASTTCRPSSTAGSRSRLPPSPAPFSGCANRPCRWAPRVWQRYARTLHEFLDACHAERGLIDSRAVLDLPTYEYHRHRSIGECCLPLLEFALDTDLTDRLDELPELRRLNVLVARHWIGVNDVFSYRKELYSGDTMNEIHLALADNGGNLQAAVDRIAAIVHRVETEFDNLTTTLRAGAAGQDSSLRAYLDALEAMIAGNLEWSYLTPRYNGRGHTWNGQKDTTAILTPTAPSTCHTPTPRPRHQWPPTPIELANTALPRTG
;
A
#
# COMPACT_ATOMS: atom_id res chain seq x y z
N MET A 1 -45.36 -58.78 15.72
CA MET A 1 -44.84 -57.74 14.82
C MET A 1 -44.09 -56.74 15.67
N ALA A 2 -42.76 -56.88 15.73
CA ALA A 2 -41.89 -56.12 16.62
C ALA A 2 -41.50 -54.79 15.96
N SER A 3 -41.71 -53.70 16.70
CA SER A 3 -41.34 -52.34 16.31
C SER A 3 -39.88 -52.11 16.69
N THR A 4 -39.00 -51.96 15.69
CA THR A 4 -37.59 -51.63 15.88
C THR A 4 -37.30 -50.30 15.22
N THR A 5 -36.97 -49.33 16.05
CA THR A 5 -36.43 -48.01 15.73
C THR A 5 -35.17 -48.09 14.87
N CYS A 6 -35.08 -47.29 13.79
CA CYS A 6 -33.85 -47.10 13.03
C CYS A 6 -33.46 -45.62 12.99
N ARG A 7 -32.21 -45.34 13.39
CA ARG A 7 -31.54 -44.03 13.46
C ARG A 7 -31.29 -43.44 12.07
N PRO A 8 -31.18 -42.11 11.93
CA PRO A 8 -30.69 -41.48 10.71
C PRO A 8 -29.16 -41.60 10.60
N SER A 9 -28.71 -42.00 9.40
CA SER A 9 -27.32 -42.10 8.97
C SER A 9 -26.67 -40.73 8.78
N SER A 10 -25.53 -40.51 9.43
CA SER A 10 -24.64 -39.38 9.18
C SER A 10 -23.76 -39.63 7.96
N THR A 11 -23.98 -38.89 6.87
CA THR A 11 -22.98 -38.74 5.81
C THR A 11 -22.30 -37.37 5.97
N ALA A 12 -21.08 -37.40 6.46
CA ALA A 12 -20.21 -36.23 6.56
C ALA A 12 -19.84 -35.77 5.15
N GLY A 13 -20.37 -34.60 4.75
CA GLY A 13 -19.97 -33.91 3.52
C GLY A 13 -18.52 -33.45 3.59
N SER A 14 -17.76 -33.78 2.55
CA SER A 14 -16.37 -33.38 2.34
C SER A 14 -16.25 -31.86 2.23
N ARG A 15 -15.69 -31.23 3.27
CA ARG A 15 -15.15 -29.87 3.13
C ARG A 15 -13.88 -29.95 2.30
N SER A 16 -13.88 -29.29 1.13
CA SER A 16 -12.68 -29.02 0.35
C SER A 16 -11.68 -28.29 1.24
N ARG A 17 -10.58 -28.96 1.58
CA ARG A 17 -9.47 -28.34 2.29
C ARG A 17 -8.75 -27.45 1.30
N LEU A 18 -8.75 -26.15 1.56
CA LEU A 18 -7.78 -25.24 0.95
C LEU A 18 -6.37 -25.83 1.16
N PRO A 19 -5.45 -25.67 0.20
CA PRO A 19 -4.06 -26.06 0.41
C PRO A 19 -3.53 -25.34 1.66
N PRO A 20 -2.72 -26.01 2.50
CA PRO A 20 -2.14 -25.36 3.67
C PRO A 20 -1.35 -24.14 3.22
N SER A 21 -1.57 -23.02 3.92
CA SER A 21 -0.71 -21.83 3.81
C SER A 21 0.75 -22.27 3.95
N PRO A 22 1.68 -21.81 3.09
CA PRO A 22 3.10 -22.09 3.28
C PRO A 22 3.46 -21.67 4.71
N ALA A 23 4.10 -22.59 5.44
CA ALA A 23 4.46 -22.40 6.83
C ALA A 23 5.12 -21.02 7.03
N PRO A 24 4.84 -20.30 8.13
CA PRO A 24 5.54 -19.06 8.41
C PRO A 24 7.03 -19.37 8.41
N PHE A 25 7.78 -18.65 7.56
CA PHE A 25 9.22 -18.72 7.36
C PHE A 25 9.94 -19.37 8.55
N SER A 26 10.22 -20.67 8.45
CA SER A 26 10.74 -21.50 9.54
C SER A 26 12.15 -21.07 10.02
N GLY A 27 12.74 -20.05 9.40
CA GLY A 27 14.02 -19.45 9.78
C GLY A 27 13.92 -18.26 10.75
N CYS A 28 12.72 -17.73 11.05
CA CYS A 28 12.58 -16.51 11.88
C CYS A 28 12.56 -16.76 13.40
N ALA A 29 12.29 -17.98 13.86
CA ALA A 29 11.99 -18.22 15.28
C ALA A 29 13.15 -18.00 16.26
N ASN A 30 14.41 -17.97 15.79
CA ASN A 30 15.60 -17.87 16.64
C ASN A 30 16.56 -16.72 16.26
N ARG A 31 16.14 -15.79 15.39
CA ARG A 31 16.99 -14.66 15.02
C ARG A 31 16.57 -13.43 15.81
N PRO A 32 17.47 -12.76 16.54
CA PRO A 32 17.09 -11.52 17.22
C PRO A 32 16.69 -10.50 16.13
N CYS A 33 15.43 -10.06 16.13
CA CYS A 33 14.92 -8.99 15.27
C CYS A 33 15.72 -7.71 15.54
N ARG A 34 16.82 -7.53 14.85
CA ARG A 34 17.71 -6.38 14.95
C ARG A 34 17.81 -5.75 13.59
N TRP A 35 17.50 -4.47 13.54
CA TRP A 35 17.67 -3.69 12.33
C TRP A 35 19.15 -3.53 12.01
N ALA A 36 19.52 -3.70 10.74
CA ALA A 36 20.78 -3.16 10.25
C ALA A 36 20.76 -1.63 10.43
N PRO A 37 21.83 -0.99 10.97
CA PRO A 37 21.80 0.43 11.30
C PRO A 37 21.43 1.35 10.12
N ARG A 38 21.90 1.05 8.90
CA ARG A 38 21.59 1.85 7.70
C ARG A 38 20.13 1.67 7.26
N VAL A 39 19.58 0.46 7.36
CA VAL A 39 18.17 0.17 7.08
C VAL A 39 17.27 0.90 8.08
N TRP A 40 17.61 0.87 9.38
CA TRP A 40 16.89 1.64 10.40
C TRP A 40 16.91 3.14 10.12
N GLN A 41 18.08 3.70 9.78
CA GLN A 41 18.21 5.12 9.44
C GLN A 41 17.34 5.49 8.23
N ARG A 42 17.34 4.67 7.17
CA ARG A 42 16.43 4.87 6.03
C ARG A 42 14.97 4.82 6.45
N TYR A 43 14.57 3.79 7.20
CA TYR A 43 13.20 3.63 7.69
C TYR A 43 12.74 4.82 8.54
N ALA A 44 13.54 5.21 9.54
CA ALA A 44 13.20 6.32 10.43
C ALA A 44 13.08 7.64 9.65
N ARG A 45 13.94 7.88 8.67
CA ARG A 45 13.84 9.06 7.79
C ARG A 45 12.58 9.03 6.94
N THR A 46 12.33 7.94 6.20
CA THR A 46 11.16 7.85 5.32
C THR A 46 9.85 7.84 6.09
N LEU A 47 9.83 7.32 7.32
CA LEU A 47 8.68 7.42 8.20
C LEU A 47 8.41 8.86 8.64
N HIS A 48 9.44 9.64 9.00
CA HIS A 48 9.26 11.06 9.30
C HIS A 48 8.74 11.84 8.08
N GLU A 49 9.36 11.64 6.92
CA GLU A 49 8.92 12.27 5.66
C GLU A 49 7.47 11.93 5.31
N PHE A 50 7.07 10.68 5.54
CA PHE A 50 5.68 10.24 5.38
C PHE A 50 4.73 10.96 6.32
N LEU A 51 5.06 11.04 7.61
CA LEU A 51 4.22 11.72 8.61
C LEU A 51 4.08 13.22 8.32
N ASP A 52 5.17 13.89 7.92
CA ASP A 52 5.17 15.29 7.52
C ASP A 52 4.30 15.50 6.27
N ALA A 53 4.42 14.62 5.27
CA ALA A 53 3.61 14.67 4.06
C ALA A 53 2.12 14.46 4.36
N CYS A 54 1.76 13.49 5.20
CA CYS A 54 0.37 13.28 5.64
C CYS A 54 -0.18 14.52 6.38
N HIS A 55 0.64 15.19 7.18
CA HIS A 55 0.25 16.42 7.85
C HIS A 55 0.01 17.57 6.84
N ALA A 56 0.92 17.73 5.87
CA ALA A 56 0.77 18.74 4.83
C ALA A 56 -0.47 18.50 3.94
N GLU A 57 -0.70 17.25 3.52
CA GLU A 57 -1.90 16.86 2.78
C GLU A 57 -3.18 17.20 3.55
N ARG A 58 -3.18 16.98 4.87
CA ARG A 58 -4.33 17.32 5.70
C ARG A 58 -4.66 18.81 5.63
N GLY A 59 -3.64 19.67 5.61
CA GLY A 59 -3.82 21.11 5.42
C GLY A 59 -4.42 21.47 4.06
N LEU A 60 -4.01 20.79 2.98
CA LEU A 60 -4.57 20.97 1.63
C LEU A 60 -6.04 20.54 1.57
N ILE A 61 -6.37 19.40 2.18
CA ILE A 61 -7.74 18.88 2.27
C ILE A 61 -8.63 19.84 3.08
N ASP A 62 -8.17 20.27 4.26
CA ASP A 62 -8.96 21.14 5.15
C ASP A 62 -9.19 22.53 4.52
N SER A 63 -8.26 23.02 3.70
CA SER A 63 -8.40 24.27 2.94
C SER A 63 -9.14 24.12 1.61
N ARG A 64 -9.49 22.89 1.20
CA ARG A 64 -10.08 22.57 -0.11
C ARG A 64 -9.26 23.17 -1.26
N ALA A 65 -7.94 23.06 -1.16
CA ALA A 65 -7.04 23.56 -2.19
C ALA A 65 -7.36 22.90 -3.53
N VAL A 66 -7.39 23.70 -4.60
CA VAL A 66 -7.41 23.18 -5.98
C VAL A 66 -5.98 22.82 -6.31
N LEU A 67 -5.73 21.53 -6.56
CA LEU A 67 -4.39 21.01 -6.83
C LEU A 67 -4.17 20.94 -8.34
N ASP A 68 -2.95 21.26 -8.77
CA ASP A 68 -2.45 20.82 -10.07
C ASP A 68 -1.71 19.48 -9.91
N LEU A 69 -1.41 18.83 -11.04
CA LEU A 69 -0.72 17.54 -11.04
C LEU A 69 0.67 17.60 -10.35
N PRO A 70 1.54 18.60 -10.60
CA PRO A 70 2.82 18.68 -9.91
C PRO A 70 2.71 18.80 -8.39
N THR A 71 1.76 19.60 -7.88
CA THR A 71 1.54 19.74 -6.43
C THR A 71 1.01 18.44 -5.84
N TYR A 72 0.05 17.80 -6.50
CA TYR A 72 -0.46 16.50 -6.08
C TYR A 72 0.67 15.46 -6.02
N GLU A 73 1.46 15.31 -7.08
CA GLU A 73 2.55 14.32 -7.14
C GLU A 73 3.59 14.56 -6.05
N TYR A 74 3.95 15.82 -5.77
CA TYR A 74 4.93 16.18 -4.74
C TYR A 74 4.53 15.68 -3.35
N HIS A 75 3.25 15.86 -2.97
CA HIS A 75 2.74 15.43 -1.68
C HIS A 75 2.43 13.94 -1.66
N ARG A 76 1.74 13.44 -2.69
CA ARG A 76 1.23 12.07 -2.75
C ARG A 76 2.34 11.02 -2.77
N HIS A 77 3.44 11.31 -3.47
CA HIS A 77 4.60 10.40 -3.52
C HIS A 77 5.18 10.14 -2.13
N ARG A 78 5.14 11.13 -1.23
CA ARG A 78 5.67 11.00 0.14
C ARG A 78 4.64 10.43 1.12
N SER A 79 3.36 10.68 0.88
CA SER A 79 2.27 10.24 1.77
C SER A 79 1.73 8.83 1.46
N ILE A 80 2.18 8.17 0.39
CA ILE A 80 1.70 6.82 0.05
C ILE A 80 2.28 5.72 0.96
N GLY A 81 3.39 6.02 1.65
CA GLY A 81 4.02 5.10 2.60
C GLY A 81 5.28 4.40 2.07
N GLU A 82 6.19 5.13 1.41
CA GLU A 82 7.48 4.58 0.97
C GLU A 82 8.35 4.02 2.11
N CYS A 83 8.03 4.36 3.36
CA CYS A 83 8.60 3.72 4.55
C CYS A 83 8.40 2.19 4.59
N CYS A 84 7.48 1.65 3.80
CA CYS A 84 7.31 0.22 3.60
C CYS A 84 8.50 -0.44 2.87
N LEU A 85 9.27 0.29 2.06
CA LEU A 85 10.39 -0.30 1.30
C LEU A 85 11.56 -0.71 2.22
N PRO A 86 12.06 0.14 3.16
CA PRO A 86 13.01 -0.31 4.17
C PRO A 86 12.46 -1.40 5.12
N LEU A 87 11.13 -1.48 5.31
CA LEU A 87 10.51 -2.56 6.07
C LEU A 87 10.64 -3.92 5.34
N LEU A 88 10.65 -3.94 4.00
CA LEU A 88 10.94 -5.15 3.24
C LEU A 88 12.39 -5.60 3.44
N GLU A 89 13.34 -4.67 3.40
CA GLU A 89 14.75 -4.96 3.68
C GLU A 89 14.91 -5.59 5.08
N PHE A 90 14.22 -5.04 6.09
CA PHE A 90 14.16 -5.61 7.43
C PHE A 90 13.52 -7.01 7.45
N ALA A 91 12.38 -7.20 6.78
CA ALA A 91 11.68 -8.49 6.76
C ALA A 91 12.49 -9.60 6.06
N LEU A 92 13.28 -9.23 5.07
CA LEU A 92 14.17 -10.13 4.33
C LEU A 92 15.55 -10.32 4.99
N ASP A 93 15.81 -9.62 6.10
CA ASP A 93 17.13 -9.55 6.74
C ASP A 93 18.24 -9.21 5.74
N THR A 94 18.05 -8.14 4.98
CA THR A 94 19.03 -7.65 4.02
C THR A 94 19.26 -6.16 4.17
N ASP A 95 20.45 -5.70 3.77
CA ASP A 95 20.76 -4.29 3.64
C ASP A 95 21.19 -4.00 2.21
N LEU A 96 20.29 -3.40 1.44
CA LEU A 96 20.49 -3.09 0.03
C LEU A 96 20.99 -1.65 -0.17
N THR A 97 21.51 -0.98 0.87
CA THR A 97 21.93 0.43 0.72
C THR A 97 22.86 0.63 -0.47
N ASP A 98 23.92 -0.17 -0.54
CA ASP A 98 24.94 -0.02 -1.58
C ASP A 98 24.36 -0.38 -2.95
N ARG A 99 23.46 -1.37 -3.01
CA ARG A 99 22.76 -1.73 -4.25
C ARG A 99 21.83 -0.64 -4.75
N LEU A 100 21.13 0.05 -3.85
CA LEU A 100 20.29 1.19 -4.21
C LEU A 100 21.12 2.34 -4.78
N ASP A 101 22.33 2.55 -4.26
CA ASP A 101 23.24 3.57 -4.77
C ASP A 101 23.84 3.16 -6.14
N GLU A 102 24.24 1.89 -6.27
CA GLU A 102 24.88 1.30 -7.46
C GLU A 102 23.92 1.06 -8.64
N LEU A 103 22.66 0.73 -8.37
CA LEU A 103 21.69 0.28 -9.37
C LEU A 103 20.53 1.30 -9.50
N PRO A 104 20.61 2.24 -10.46
CA PRO A 104 19.51 3.16 -10.77
C PRO A 104 18.18 2.45 -11.05
N GLU A 105 18.22 1.27 -11.67
CA GLU A 105 17.06 0.44 -11.98
C GLU A 105 16.34 -0.02 -10.71
N LEU A 106 17.08 -0.35 -9.65
CA LEU A 106 16.50 -0.76 -8.36
C LEU A 106 15.78 0.42 -7.69
N ARG A 107 16.36 1.62 -7.74
CA ARG A 107 15.68 2.84 -7.29
C ARG A 107 14.44 3.14 -8.12
N ARG A 108 14.52 2.92 -9.44
CA ARG A 108 13.38 3.10 -10.34
C ARG A 108 12.24 2.13 -10.00
N LEU A 109 12.54 0.87 -9.69
CA LEU A 109 11.54 -0.10 -9.23
C LEU A 109 10.82 0.38 -7.97
N ASN A 110 11.54 0.91 -6.98
CA ASN A 110 10.92 1.49 -5.78
C ASN A 110 9.93 2.62 -6.12
N VAL A 111 10.29 3.51 -7.05
CA VAL A 111 9.40 4.59 -7.53
C VAL A 111 8.18 4.03 -8.26
N LEU A 112 8.36 2.99 -9.08
CA LEU A 112 7.26 2.33 -9.80
C LEU A 112 6.28 1.65 -8.85
N VAL A 113 6.79 1.00 -7.81
CA VAL A 113 5.97 0.38 -6.74
C VAL A 113 5.12 1.44 -6.04
N ALA A 114 5.73 2.56 -5.62
CA ALA A 114 4.99 3.67 -5.02
C ALA A 114 3.93 4.23 -5.98
N ARG A 115 4.27 4.42 -7.26
CA ARG A 115 3.34 4.92 -8.27
C ARG A 115 2.16 3.98 -8.52
N HIS A 116 2.42 2.66 -8.52
CA HIS A 116 1.38 1.63 -8.60
C HIS A 116 0.42 1.73 -7.42
N TRP A 117 0.98 1.83 -6.20
CA TRP A 117 0.17 1.98 -4.99
C TRP A 117 -0.73 3.20 -5.05
N ILE A 118 -0.22 4.35 -5.49
CA ILE A 118 -1.01 5.57 -5.69
C ILE A 118 -2.16 5.32 -6.67
N GLY A 119 -1.86 4.84 -7.88
CA GLY A 119 -2.89 4.70 -8.92
C GLY A 119 -3.99 3.72 -8.53
N VAL A 120 -3.62 2.58 -7.93
CA VAL A 120 -4.60 1.61 -7.42
C VAL A 120 -5.38 2.20 -6.24
N ASN A 121 -4.71 2.84 -5.28
CA ASN A 121 -5.39 3.44 -4.14
C ASN A 121 -6.45 4.43 -4.61
N ASP A 122 -6.05 5.37 -5.48
CA ASP A 122 -6.89 6.46 -5.94
C ASP A 122 -8.13 5.97 -6.69
N VAL A 123 -8.00 4.92 -7.50
CA VAL A 123 -9.16 4.30 -8.17
C VAL A 123 -10.12 3.66 -7.16
N PHE A 124 -9.62 2.85 -6.23
CA PHE A 124 -10.48 2.10 -5.30
C PHE A 124 -11.03 2.99 -4.17
N SER A 125 -10.28 4.01 -3.77
CA SER A 125 -10.65 4.93 -2.69
C SER A 125 -11.53 6.09 -3.17
N TYR A 126 -11.56 6.39 -4.47
CA TYR A 126 -12.23 7.59 -5.00
C TYR A 126 -13.64 7.80 -4.46
N ARG A 127 -14.48 6.75 -4.48
CA ARG A 127 -15.85 6.84 -3.96
C ARG A 127 -15.89 7.29 -2.50
N LYS A 128 -15.03 6.71 -1.66
CA LYS A 128 -14.93 7.07 -0.25
C LYS A 128 -14.51 8.53 -0.09
N GLU A 129 -13.46 8.90 -0.80
CA GLU A 129 -12.77 10.19 -0.68
C GLU A 129 -13.66 11.33 -1.16
N LEU A 130 -14.39 11.12 -2.26
CA LEU A 130 -15.43 12.00 -2.78
C LEU A 130 -16.46 12.36 -1.70
N TYR A 131 -16.96 11.36 -0.94
CA TYR A 131 -17.96 11.61 0.11
C TYR A 131 -17.37 12.24 1.37
N SER A 132 -16.08 12.04 1.66
CA SER A 132 -15.41 12.73 2.77
C SER A 132 -14.91 14.12 2.42
N GLY A 133 -14.97 14.53 1.14
CA GLY A 133 -14.39 15.78 0.65
C GLY A 133 -12.86 15.78 0.65
N ASP A 134 -12.25 14.60 0.52
CA ASP A 134 -10.80 14.46 0.38
C ASP A 134 -10.41 14.75 -1.07
N THR A 135 -9.59 15.79 -1.28
CA THR A 135 -9.18 16.25 -2.61
C THR A 135 -7.86 15.66 -3.08
N MET A 136 -7.16 14.88 -2.25
CA MET A 136 -5.87 14.25 -2.57
C MET A 136 -6.05 12.95 -3.37
N ASN A 137 -6.71 13.04 -4.52
CA ASN A 137 -6.96 11.92 -5.42
C ASN A 137 -6.83 12.34 -6.89
N GLU A 138 -6.06 11.58 -7.67
CA GLU A 138 -5.74 11.85 -9.07
C GLU A 138 -6.96 11.84 -9.99
N ILE A 139 -8.03 11.12 -9.61
CA ILE A 139 -9.31 11.13 -10.34
C ILE A 139 -9.91 12.54 -10.36
N HIS A 140 -9.75 13.34 -9.30
CA HIS A 140 -10.21 14.73 -9.29
C HIS A 140 -9.50 15.57 -10.35
N LEU A 141 -8.20 15.37 -10.53
CA LEU A 141 -7.40 16.05 -11.54
C LEU A 141 -7.81 15.62 -12.95
N ALA A 142 -7.96 14.32 -13.16
CA ALA A 142 -8.38 13.78 -14.45
C ALA A 142 -9.79 14.23 -14.87
N LEU A 143 -10.71 14.38 -13.91
CA LEU A 143 -12.05 14.94 -14.13
C LEU A 143 -12.00 16.42 -14.54
N ALA A 144 -11.13 17.21 -13.91
CA ALA A 144 -10.95 18.62 -14.26
C ALA A 144 -10.44 18.78 -15.71
N ASP A 145 -9.50 17.92 -16.13
CA ASP A 145 -8.91 17.96 -17.47
C ASP A 145 -9.88 17.52 -18.59
N ASN A 146 -10.74 16.53 -18.32
CA ASN A 146 -11.54 15.86 -19.35
C ASN A 146 -13.01 16.29 -19.44
N GLY A 147 -13.39 17.35 -18.71
CA GLY A 147 -14.77 17.85 -18.69
C GLY A 147 -15.73 17.02 -17.83
N GLY A 148 -15.22 16.29 -16.83
CA GLY A 148 -16.03 15.60 -15.83
C GLY A 148 -16.47 14.18 -16.20
N ASN A 149 -15.89 13.57 -17.24
CA ASN A 149 -16.18 12.17 -17.58
C ASN A 149 -15.44 11.23 -16.62
N LEU A 150 -16.19 10.65 -15.67
CA LEU A 150 -15.63 9.76 -14.65
C LEU A 150 -15.02 8.48 -15.22
N GLN A 151 -15.69 7.82 -16.17
CA GLN A 151 -15.14 6.60 -16.75
C GLN A 151 -13.82 6.88 -17.46
N ALA A 152 -13.77 7.95 -18.27
CA ALA A 152 -12.55 8.35 -18.94
C ALA A 152 -11.42 8.76 -17.95
N ALA A 153 -11.77 9.33 -16.79
CA ALA A 153 -10.81 9.64 -15.74
C ALA A 153 -10.24 8.35 -15.10
N VAL A 154 -11.10 7.39 -14.76
CA VAL A 154 -10.69 6.07 -14.24
C VAL A 154 -9.83 5.32 -15.26
N ASP A 155 -10.27 5.27 -16.52
CA ASP A 155 -9.53 4.61 -17.61
C ASP A 155 -8.14 5.21 -17.81
N ARG A 156 -8.01 6.54 -17.67
CA ARG A 156 -6.71 7.23 -17.73
C ARG A 156 -5.76 6.74 -16.62
N ILE A 157 -6.24 6.65 -15.38
CA ILE A 157 -5.41 6.21 -14.25
C ILE A 157 -5.09 4.72 -14.36
N ALA A 158 -6.05 3.87 -14.75
CA ALA A 158 -5.83 2.46 -15.01
C ALA A 158 -4.76 2.24 -16.11
N ALA A 159 -4.81 3.04 -17.19
CA ALA A 159 -3.79 3.00 -18.23
C ALA A 159 -2.40 3.44 -17.74
N ILE A 160 -2.31 4.36 -16.77
CA ILE A 160 -1.05 4.71 -16.11
C ILE A 160 -0.53 3.53 -15.29
N VAL A 161 -1.39 2.90 -14.49
CA VAL A 161 -1.03 1.71 -13.68
C VAL A 161 -0.49 0.60 -14.57
N HIS A 162 -1.14 0.31 -15.71
CA HIS A 162 -0.64 -0.71 -16.64
C HIS A 162 0.71 -0.37 -17.29
N ARG A 163 0.98 0.91 -17.57
CA ARG A 163 2.31 1.33 -18.04
C ARG A 163 3.37 1.15 -16.95
N VAL A 164 3.03 1.44 -15.69
CA VAL A 164 3.91 1.21 -14.54
C VAL A 164 4.21 -0.27 -14.36
N GLU A 165 3.21 -1.15 -14.47
CA GLU A 165 3.38 -2.62 -14.43
C GLU A 165 4.29 -3.09 -15.57
N THR A 166 4.06 -2.62 -16.79
CA THR A 166 4.90 -2.97 -17.95
C THR A 166 6.36 -2.54 -17.76
N GLU A 167 6.60 -1.32 -17.27
CA GLU A 167 7.95 -0.83 -17.00
C GLU A 167 8.61 -1.63 -15.87
N PHE A 168 7.86 -1.92 -14.81
CA PHE A 168 8.32 -2.72 -13.67
C PHE A 168 8.76 -4.12 -14.14
N ASP A 169 7.92 -4.82 -14.90
CA ASP A 169 8.21 -6.17 -15.42
C ASP A 169 9.45 -6.21 -16.32
N ASN A 170 9.64 -5.17 -17.15
CA ASN A 170 10.82 -5.05 -18.00
C ASN A 170 12.10 -4.87 -17.18
N LEU A 171 12.05 -4.03 -16.13
CA LEU A 171 13.19 -3.78 -15.26
C LEU A 171 13.52 -4.99 -14.38
N THR A 172 12.53 -5.66 -13.80
CA THR A 172 12.77 -6.88 -13.01
C THR A 172 13.33 -7.99 -13.89
N THR A 173 12.80 -8.18 -15.10
CA THR A 173 13.35 -9.14 -16.08
C THR A 173 14.80 -8.85 -16.40
N THR A 174 15.13 -7.58 -16.68
CA THR A 174 16.49 -7.14 -16.99
C THR A 174 17.45 -7.39 -15.83
N LEU A 175 17.07 -6.99 -14.61
CA LEU A 175 17.89 -7.20 -13.42
C LEU A 175 18.10 -8.68 -13.11
N ARG A 176 17.06 -9.51 -13.23
CA ARG A 176 17.13 -10.96 -13.00
C ARG A 176 18.00 -11.69 -14.02
N ALA A 177 18.07 -11.19 -15.26
CA ALA A 177 18.92 -11.77 -16.31
C ALA A 177 20.39 -11.34 -16.18
N GLY A 178 20.65 -10.17 -15.58
CA GLY A 178 22.00 -9.62 -15.41
C GLY A 178 22.79 -10.21 -14.23
N ALA A 179 23.96 -9.63 -13.98
CA ALA A 179 24.82 -9.98 -12.84
C ALA A 179 24.11 -9.80 -11.48
N ALA A 180 23.23 -8.79 -11.40
CA ALA A 180 22.41 -8.50 -10.24
C ALA A 180 21.49 -9.69 -9.88
N GLY A 181 21.01 -10.43 -10.88
CA GLY A 181 20.20 -11.62 -10.70
C GLY A 181 20.92 -12.84 -10.10
N GLN A 182 22.23 -12.76 -9.89
CA GLN A 182 23.02 -13.77 -9.15
C GLN A 182 23.06 -13.49 -7.63
N ASP A 183 22.71 -12.27 -7.21
CA ASP A 183 22.64 -11.88 -5.80
C ASP A 183 21.30 -12.36 -5.20
N SER A 184 21.37 -13.34 -4.30
CA SER A 184 20.17 -13.94 -3.69
C SER A 184 19.35 -12.93 -2.88
N SER A 185 20.00 -11.94 -2.25
CA SER A 185 19.31 -10.89 -1.50
C SER A 185 18.53 -9.98 -2.43
N LEU A 186 19.13 -9.61 -3.56
CA LEU A 186 18.45 -8.78 -4.55
C LEU A 186 17.26 -9.53 -5.18
N ARG A 187 17.43 -10.81 -5.53
CA ARG A 187 16.31 -11.63 -6.05
C ARG A 187 15.13 -11.67 -5.07
N ALA A 188 15.41 -11.91 -3.79
CA ALA A 188 14.38 -11.94 -2.75
C ALA A 188 13.66 -10.58 -2.60
N TYR A 189 14.41 -9.48 -2.74
CA TYR A 189 13.82 -8.14 -2.72
C TYR A 189 12.96 -7.87 -3.96
N LEU A 190 13.40 -8.28 -5.16
CA LEU A 190 12.58 -8.18 -6.38
C LEU A 190 11.27 -8.99 -6.25
N ASP A 191 11.34 -10.22 -5.71
CA ASP A 191 10.17 -11.04 -5.42
C ASP A 191 9.23 -10.34 -4.42
N ALA A 192 9.79 -9.65 -3.41
CA ALA A 192 9.01 -8.90 -2.44
C ALA A 192 8.34 -7.66 -3.05
N LEU A 193 8.99 -6.95 -3.98
CA LEU A 193 8.37 -5.82 -4.70
C LEU A 193 7.19 -6.29 -5.57
N GLU A 194 7.33 -7.42 -6.27
CA GLU A 194 6.24 -8.06 -7.01
C GLU A 194 5.05 -8.39 -6.08
N ALA A 195 5.35 -8.99 -4.93
CA ALA A 195 4.34 -9.31 -3.91
C ALA A 195 3.64 -8.06 -3.35
N MET A 196 4.34 -6.94 -3.21
CA MET A 196 3.74 -5.69 -2.73
C MET A 196 2.76 -5.07 -3.74
N ILE A 197 3.11 -5.08 -5.03
CA ILE A 197 2.23 -4.60 -6.10
C ILE A 197 0.97 -5.47 -6.18
N ALA A 198 1.15 -6.79 -6.24
CA ALA A 198 0.04 -7.74 -6.29
C ALA A 198 -0.84 -7.67 -5.04
N GLY A 199 -0.21 -7.62 -3.86
CA GLY A 199 -0.88 -7.56 -2.57
C GLY A 199 -1.67 -6.27 -2.39
N ASN A 200 -1.16 -5.12 -2.83
CA ASN A 200 -1.89 -3.86 -2.79
C ASN A 200 -3.19 -3.91 -3.62
N LEU A 201 -3.11 -4.48 -4.83
CA LEU A 201 -4.27 -4.65 -5.69
C LEU A 201 -5.29 -5.63 -5.11
N GLU A 202 -4.84 -6.81 -4.68
CA GLU A 202 -5.72 -7.82 -4.07
C GLU A 202 -6.39 -7.29 -2.79
N TRP A 203 -5.62 -6.64 -1.91
CA TRP A 203 -6.16 -6.04 -0.70
C TRP A 203 -7.23 -4.99 -1.02
N SER A 204 -7.07 -4.22 -2.11
CA SER A 204 -8.04 -3.22 -2.53
C SER A 204 -9.38 -3.83 -2.95
N TYR A 205 -9.39 -5.02 -3.55
CA TYR A 205 -10.62 -5.79 -3.81
C TYR A 205 -11.24 -6.36 -2.53
N LEU A 206 -10.43 -6.79 -1.58
CA LEU A 206 -10.87 -7.47 -0.36
C LEU A 206 -11.42 -6.51 0.71
N THR A 207 -10.86 -5.31 0.80
CA THR A 207 -11.00 -4.49 2.00
C THR A 207 -12.39 -3.85 2.13
N PRO A 208 -13.05 -3.95 3.30
CA PRO A 208 -14.24 -3.16 3.61
C PRO A 208 -13.99 -1.65 3.57
N ARG A 209 -12.72 -1.22 3.68
CA ARG A 209 -12.32 0.19 3.61
C ARG A 209 -12.80 0.86 2.32
N TYR A 210 -12.74 0.17 1.19
CA TYR A 210 -13.14 0.69 -0.13
C TYR A 210 -14.51 0.19 -0.56
N ASN A 211 -14.89 -1.01 -0.11
CA ASN A 211 -16.08 -1.69 -0.60
C ASN A 211 -17.28 -1.60 0.38
N GLY A 212 -17.07 -1.08 1.59
CA GLY A 212 -18.11 -0.91 2.61
C GLY A 212 -18.20 -2.08 3.61
N ARG A 213 -18.98 -1.86 4.68
CA ARG A 213 -19.14 -2.85 5.76
C ARG A 213 -19.84 -4.10 5.25
N GLY A 214 -19.34 -5.28 5.61
CA GLY A 214 -19.93 -6.55 5.20
C GLY A 214 -19.56 -6.98 3.78
N HIS A 215 -18.72 -6.22 3.09
CA HIS A 215 -18.19 -6.63 1.79
C HIS A 215 -17.49 -7.99 1.89
N THR A 216 -17.81 -8.86 0.94
CA THR A 216 -17.14 -10.13 0.73
C THR A 216 -16.81 -10.21 -0.74
N TRP A 217 -15.51 -10.24 -1.06
CA TRP A 217 -15.09 -10.33 -2.45
C TRP A 217 -15.45 -11.70 -3.02
N ASN A 218 -16.11 -11.71 -4.17
CA ASN A 218 -16.55 -12.92 -4.88
C ASN A 218 -15.55 -13.38 -5.96
N GLY A 219 -14.37 -12.74 -6.03
CA GLY A 219 -13.33 -13.03 -7.03
C GLY A 219 -13.51 -12.28 -8.36
N GLN A 220 -14.59 -11.52 -8.56
CA GLN A 220 -14.76 -10.71 -9.76
C GLN A 220 -13.84 -9.47 -9.71
N LYS A 221 -13.16 -9.22 -10.83
CA LYS A 221 -12.24 -8.08 -11.00
C LYS A 221 -12.90 -6.93 -11.75
N ASP A 222 -13.90 -7.23 -12.56
CA ASP A 222 -14.83 -6.28 -13.13
C ASP A 222 -15.89 -5.91 -12.09
N THR A 223 -15.98 -4.63 -11.75
CA THR A 223 -16.99 -4.14 -10.82
C THR A 223 -17.55 -2.80 -11.27
N THR A 224 -18.85 -2.59 -11.04
CA THR A 224 -19.49 -1.30 -11.26
C THR A 224 -19.46 -0.50 -9.97
N ALA A 225 -18.71 0.59 -9.95
CA ALA A 225 -18.77 1.56 -8.86
C ALA A 225 -20.02 2.44 -9.02
N ILE A 226 -20.97 2.32 -8.10
CA ILE A 226 -22.17 3.17 -8.07
C ILE A 226 -21.93 4.32 -7.08
N LEU A 227 -21.97 5.56 -7.59
CA LEU A 227 -21.93 6.78 -6.76
C LEU A 227 -23.37 7.22 -6.46
N THR A 228 -23.89 6.87 -5.27
CA THR A 228 -25.23 7.27 -4.84
C THR A 228 -25.18 8.53 -3.98
N PRO A 229 -25.99 9.58 -4.22
CA PRO A 229 -25.91 10.84 -3.47
C PRO A 229 -26.19 10.74 -1.96
N THR A 230 -26.75 9.63 -1.48
CA THR A 230 -27.35 9.51 -0.13
C THR A 230 -26.85 8.33 0.71
N ALA A 231 -25.90 7.53 0.22
CA ALA A 231 -25.41 6.39 0.99
C ALA A 231 -24.34 6.82 2.01
N PRO A 232 -24.45 6.40 3.30
CA PRO A 232 -23.51 6.79 4.32
C PRO A 232 -22.11 6.26 3.99
N SER A 233 -21.17 7.10 4.35
CA SER A 233 -19.74 6.97 4.25
C SER A 233 -19.21 5.58 4.63
N THR A 234 -18.06 5.22 4.05
CA THR A 234 -17.37 3.96 4.32
C THR A 234 -17.29 3.62 5.80
N CYS A 235 -17.16 2.33 6.13
CA CYS A 235 -17.14 1.81 7.50
C CYS A 235 -16.11 2.49 8.44
N HIS A 236 -15.14 3.21 7.88
CA HIS A 236 -14.21 4.08 8.58
C HIS A 236 -14.37 5.53 8.08
N THR A 237 -15.32 6.25 8.65
CA THR A 237 -15.41 7.70 8.49
C THR A 237 -14.85 8.33 9.76
N PRO A 238 -13.92 9.30 9.68
CA PRO A 238 -13.60 10.12 10.83
C PRO A 238 -14.88 10.81 11.29
N THR A 239 -15.31 10.57 12.52
CA THR A 239 -16.29 11.46 13.16
C THR A 239 -15.62 12.83 13.25
N PRO A 240 -16.28 13.94 12.85
CA PRO A 240 -15.72 15.26 13.04
C PRO A 240 -15.37 15.44 14.52
N ARG A 241 -14.08 15.43 14.87
CA ARG A 241 -13.67 15.74 16.24
C ARG A 241 -13.71 17.26 16.39
N PRO A 242 -14.18 17.80 17.54
CA PRO A 242 -13.94 19.20 17.86
C PRO A 242 -12.43 19.46 17.73
N ARG A 243 -12.03 20.63 17.20
CA ARG A 243 -10.62 21.03 17.10
C ARG A 243 -9.98 20.91 18.47
N HIS A 244 -9.22 19.85 18.70
CA HIS A 244 -8.43 19.71 19.91
C HIS A 244 -7.21 20.61 19.72
N GLN A 245 -7.13 21.69 20.48
CA GLN A 245 -5.88 22.44 20.60
C GLN A 245 -4.92 21.52 21.36
N TRP A 246 -3.94 20.95 20.67
CA TRP A 246 -2.81 20.36 21.38
C TRP A 246 -2.01 21.49 22.02
N PRO A 247 -1.71 21.42 23.32
CA PRO A 247 -0.70 22.31 23.87
C PRO A 247 0.62 22.05 23.13
N PRO A 248 1.43 23.09 22.86
CA PRO A 248 2.75 22.89 22.28
C PRO A 248 3.63 22.15 23.29
N THR A 249 3.71 20.83 23.18
CA THR A 249 4.74 20.06 23.88
C THR A 249 6.01 20.11 23.03
N PRO A 250 7.12 20.66 23.53
CA PRO A 250 8.41 20.51 22.86
C PRO A 250 8.75 19.03 22.80
N ILE A 251 9.00 18.52 21.59
CA ILE A 251 9.63 17.22 21.42
C ILE A 251 11.10 17.43 21.78
N GLU A 252 11.47 17.13 23.04
CA GLU A 252 12.89 16.96 23.38
C GLU A 252 13.38 15.68 22.70
N LEU A 253 13.99 15.85 21.54
CA LEU A 253 14.84 14.81 20.95
C LEU A 253 16.01 14.62 21.92
N ALA A 254 15.96 13.55 22.71
CA ALA A 254 17.09 13.12 23.50
C ALA A 254 18.28 12.86 22.55
N ASN A 255 19.20 13.81 22.49
CA ASN A 255 20.52 13.63 21.89
C ASN A 255 21.27 12.58 22.71
N THR A 256 21.04 11.29 22.41
CA THR A 256 21.93 10.22 22.86
C THR A 256 23.22 10.34 22.07
N ALA A 257 24.13 11.19 22.57
CA ALA A 257 25.51 11.21 22.14
C ALA A 257 26.12 9.82 22.38
N LEU A 258 26.64 9.21 21.31
CA LEU A 258 27.45 8.00 21.38
C LEU A 258 28.68 8.26 22.28
N PRO A 259 29.08 7.30 23.14
CA PRO A 259 30.24 7.48 24.00
C PRO A 259 31.52 7.58 23.15
N ARG A 260 32.26 8.66 23.33
CA ARG A 260 33.62 8.80 22.80
C ARG A 260 34.52 7.81 23.55
N THR A 261 35.10 6.87 22.82
CA THR A 261 36.19 6.02 23.29
C THR A 261 37.39 6.90 23.61
N GLY A 262 37.84 6.86 24.87
CA GLY A 262 39.17 7.26 25.30
C GLY A 262 39.99 6.02 25.62
#